data_AF-A0A8S3BBH3-F1
#
_entry.id   AF-A0A8S3BBH3-F1
#
_cell.length_a   1.000
_cell.length_b   1.000
_cell.length_c   1.000
_cell.angle_alpha   90.00
_cell.angle_beta   90.00
_cell.angle_gamma   90.00
#
_symmetry.space_group_name_H-M   'P 1'
#
loop_
_entity.id
_entity.type
_entity.pdbx_description
1 polymer ?
#
loop_
_entity_poly.entity_id
_entity_poly.type
_entity_poly.pdbx_seq_one_letter_code
_entity_poly.pdbx_strand_id
1 'polypeptide(L)'
;MLGTATNNYMATMECILSASVSGIIYALFSGQPLNILSATGPMLILERILKTMCHDYGFNFLEFRLWIGIWVCVMLSVFVTFNLSFLVKYITRFTEDCFASLVALIFIFDAIREILHIRVVYPINYAPKIPLNYSCFCMISGIGNSHNKTVLTYNSTINYLLKAINLNETSRMACKDLGGRVTGPGCTTPEYYPDIFFFSVLLFIFTFFICMGLQEFRTSSFFPSKIRSTLGDFSVLIAIVTMSAWDAYLHLDTPKLQVPKEFKPTLPNERGWLIPFFGKNPLWTIPIAIVPAIIATILIFMDQQITAVIINRKEFKLKKKLGYHLDLFVLSVSILVQSMLGLPWFVAATVLALTHVNALNIMSENSAPGEKPKFEGILEQRVSALLMSILTGLSVLFTNVLGRTESQRVGHISTD
;
A
#
# COMPACT_ATOMS: atom_id res chain seq x y z
N MET A 1 2.05 4.67 0.73
CA MET A 1 1.63 5.26 2.02
C MET A 1 2.44 4.77 3.22
N LEU A 2 2.60 3.46 3.47
CA LEU A 2 3.30 2.99 4.69
C LEU A 2 4.80 3.34 4.72
N GLY A 3 5.51 3.25 3.57
CA GLY A 3 6.94 3.62 3.50
C GLY A 3 7.23 5.08 3.79
N THR A 4 6.43 5.99 3.24
CA THR A 4 6.54 7.43 3.49
C THR A 4 6.15 7.80 4.92
N ALA A 5 5.18 7.09 5.52
CA ALA A 5 4.76 7.32 6.91
C ALA A 5 5.75 6.80 7.96
N THR A 6 6.59 5.81 7.60
CA THR A 6 7.52 5.15 8.53
C THR A 6 8.98 5.51 8.29
N ASN A 7 9.30 6.54 7.48
CA ASN A 7 10.68 6.88 7.07
C ASN A 7 11.45 5.66 6.53
N ASN A 8 10.80 4.83 5.69
CA ASN A 8 11.36 3.58 5.14
C ASN A 8 11.80 2.54 6.20
N TYR A 9 11.28 2.59 7.43
CA TYR A 9 11.45 1.45 8.36
C TYR A 9 10.59 0.24 7.97
N MET A 10 9.55 0.45 7.16
CA MET A 10 8.72 -0.59 6.53
C MET A 10 8.38 -0.18 5.11
N ALA A 11 8.84 -0.95 4.12
CA ALA A 11 8.57 -0.69 2.71
C ALA A 11 7.51 -1.64 2.14
N THR A 12 7.35 -1.57 0.82
CA THR A 12 6.43 -2.38 0.04
C THR A 12 6.71 -3.88 0.19
N MET A 13 7.98 -4.28 0.40
CA MET A 13 8.38 -5.69 0.55
C MET A 13 7.77 -6.34 1.79
N GLU A 14 7.86 -5.68 2.95
CA GLU A 14 7.29 -6.17 4.21
C GLU A 14 5.77 -6.24 4.14
N CYS A 15 5.13 -5.31 3.41
CA CYS A 15 3.68 -5.37 3.17
C CYS A 15 3.27 -6.59 2.35
N ILE A 16 3.98 -6.87 1.25
CA ILE A 16 3.69 -8.02 0.38
C ILE A 16 3.92 -9.34 1.13
N LEU A 17 5.02 -9.43 1.89
CA LEU A 17 5.29 -10.62 2.69
C LEU A 17 4.23 -10.78 3.79
N SER A 18 3.84 -9.70 4.46
CA SER A 18 2.79 -9.73 5.48
C SER A 18 1.48 -10.25 4.91
N ALA A 19 1.06 -9.71 3.76
CA ALA A 19 -0.13 -10.13 3.03
C ALA A 19 -0.13 -11.64 2.75
N SER A 20 0.99 -12.14 2.22
CA SER A 20 1.15 -13.55 1.90
C SER A 20 1.09 -14.44 3.14
N VAL A 21 1.84 -14.11 4.19
CA VAL A 21 1.94 -14.94 5.41
C VAL A 21 0.61 -14.96 6.16
N SER A 22 0.00 -13.80 6.43
CA SER A 22 -1.29 -13.75 7.12
C SER A 22 -2.42 -14.34 6.30
N GLY A 23 -2.39 -14.11 4.98
CA GLY A 23 -3.39 -14.67 4.07
C GLY A 23 -3.37 -16.19 4.05
N ILE A 24 -2.20 -16.82 4.01
CA ILE A 24 -2.06 -18.29 4.06
C ILE A 24 -2.55 -18.84 5.41
N ILE A 25 -2.10 -18.27 6.53
CA ILE A 25 -2.51 -18.70 7.87
C ILE A 25 -4.03 -18.60 8.02
N TYR A 26 -4.60 -17.47 7.61
CA TYR A 26 -6.04 -17.23 7.72
C TYR A 26 -6.84 -18.13 6.77
N ALA A 27 -6.43 -18.30 5.51
CA ALA A 27 -7.15 -19.15 4.54
C ALA A 27 -7.20 -20.64 4.95
N LEU A 28 -6.17 -21.14 5.64
CA LEU A 28 -6.11 -22.54 6.09
C LEU A 28 -6.92 -22.78 7.37
N PHE A 29 -6.82 -21.89 8.35
CA PHE A 29 -7.33 -22.15 9.70
C PHE A 29 -8.62 -21.38 10.06
N SER A 30 -9.03 -20.36 9.29
CA SER A 30 -10.25 -19.58 9.59
C SER A 30 -11.55 -20.38 9.44
N GLY A 31 -12.55 -19.97 10.21
CA GLY A 31 -13.94 -20.38 10.06
C GLY A 31 -14.61 -19.72 8.85
N GLN A 32 -14.28 -18.46 8.56
CA GLN A 32 -14.78 -17.72 7.39
C GLN A 32 -13.64 -17.37 6.40
N PRO A 33 -13.30 -18.27 5.46
CA PRO A 33 -12.20 -18.06 4.51
C PRO A 33 -12.50 -17.07 3.38
N LEU A 34 -13.74 -16.56 3.30
CA LEU A 34 -14.14 -15.50 2.37
C LEU A 34 -13.60 -14.11 2.78
N ASN A 35 -13.13 -13.99 4.03
CA ASN A 35 -12.56 -12.77 4.52
C ASN A 35 -11.08 -12.66 4.14
N ILE A 36 -10.68 -11.51 3.59
CA ILE A 36 -9.30 -11.25 3.15
C ILE A 36 -8.65 -10.25 4.12
N LEU A 37 -7.46 -10.60 4.59
CA LEU A 37 -6.65 -9.75 5.46
C LEU A 37 -5.81 -8.77 4.63
N SER A 38 -5.82 -7.50 5.00
CA SER A 38 -4.99 -6.44 4.42
C SER A 38 -4.65 -5.39 5.48
N ALA A 39 -3.70 -4.49 5.18
CA ALA A 39 -3.53 -3.29 5.99
C ALA A 39 -4.77 -2.38 5.88
N THR A 40 -5.30 -1.91 7.01
CA THR A 40 -6.45 -0.99 7.07
C THR A 40 -6.00 0.42 7.45
N GLY A 41 -6.74 1.44 6.99
CA GLY A 41 -6.43 2.84 7.29
C GLY A 41 -6.25 3.15 8.79
N PRO A 42 -7.19 2.74 9.67
CA PRO A 42 -7.05 2.94 11.11
C PRO A 42 -5.79 2.29 11.70
N MET A 43 -5.46 1.08 11.24
CA MET A 43 -4.24 0.38 11.66
C MET A 43 -2.98 1.14 11.23
N LEU A 44 -2.94 1.66 9.99
CA LEU A 44 -1.83 2.49 9.50
C LEU A 44 -1.63 3.78 10.33
N ILE A 45 -2.73 4.42 10.75
CA ILE A 45 -2.69 5.62 11.60
C ILE A 45 -2.10 5.27 12.97
N LEU A 46 -2.51 4.15 13.57
CA LEU A 46 -1.96 3.67 14.83
C LEU A 46 -0.45 3.42 14.71
N GLU A 47 0.02 2.78 13.63
CA GLU A 47 1.46 2.57 13.41
C GLU A 47 2.23 3.88 13.29
N ARG A 48 1.65 4.89 12.63
CA ARG A 48 2.25 6.23 12.53
C ARG A 48 2.37 6.90 13.88
N ILE A 49 1.33 6.85 14.71
CA ILE A 49 1.35 7.41 16.07
C ILE A 49 2.42 6.70 16.92
N LEU A 50 2.48 5.36 16.85
CA LEU A 50 3.51 4.58 17.54
C LEU A 50 4.92 4.98 17.09
N LYS A 51 5.12 5.24 15.80
CA LYS A 51 6.41 5.67 15.27
C LYS A 51 6.82 7.04 15.78
N THR A 52 5.91 8.02 15.79
CA THR A 52 6.17 9.35 16.35
C THR A 52 6.49 9.27 17.84
N MET A 53 5.70 8.53 18.61
CA MET A 53 5.97 8.30 20.04
C MET A 53 7.35 7.67 20.27
N CYS A 54 7.71 6.64 19.49
CA CYS A 54 9.05 6.03 19.61
C CYS A 54 10.18 7.02 19.29
N HIS A 55 9.98 7.92 18.34
CA HIS A 55 10.95 8.95 18.00
C HIS A 55 11.12 9.97 19.14
N ASP A 56 10.01 10.42 19.74
CA ASP A 56 10.02 11.43 20.81
C ASP A 56 10.64 10.90 22.11
N TYR A 57 10.41 9.62 22.43
CA TYR A 57 10.96 8.96 23.62
C TYR A 57 12.31 8.24 23.37
N GLY A 58 12.80 8.23 22.13
CA GLY A 58 14.07 7.55 21.76
C GLY A 58 14.03 6.02 21.85
N PHE A 59 12.84 5.41 21.75
CA PHE A 59 12.68 3.95 21.79
C PHE A 59 12.88 3.31 20.41
N ASN A 60 13.43 2.09 20.38
CA ASN A 60 13.49 1.29 19.16
C ASN A 60 12.09 0.83 18.78
N PHE A 61 11.60 1.36 17.66
CA PHE A 61 10.25 1.10 17.13
C PHE A 61 9.94 -0.38 16.94
N LEU A 62 10.90 -1.17 16.42
CA LEU A 62 10.68 -2.58 16.10
C LEU A 62 10.50 -3.44 17.35
N GLU A 63 11.35 -3.26 18.36
CA GLU A 63 11.25 -3.98 19.64
C GLU A 63 9.97 -3.58 20.37
N PHE A 64 9.64 -2.28 20.41
CA PHE A 64 8.42 -1.81 21.05
C PHE A 64 7.16 -2.38 20.37
N ARG A 65 7.15 -2.40 19.04
CA ARG A 65 6.10 -3.03 18.23
C ARG A 65 5.97 -4.52 18.54
N LEU A 66 7.08 -5.24 18.68
CA LEU A 66 7.08 -6.67 19.02
C LEU A 66 6.29 -6.92 20.31
N TRP A 67 6.60 -6.18 21.37
CA TRP A 67 5.93 -6.29 22.67
C TRP A 67 4.45 -5.92 22.61
N ILE A 68 4.08 -4.88 21.85
CA ILE A 68 2.67 -4.54 21.62
C ILE A 68 1.93 -5.72 20.98
N GLY A 69 2.49 -6.33 19.93
CA GLY A 69 1.86 -7.47 19.25
C GLY A 69 1.71 -8.71 20.14
N ILE A 70 2.67 -8.97 21.05
CA ILE A 70 2.54 -10.03 22.05
C ILE A 70 1.35 -9.75 22.99
N TRP A 71 1.25 -8.53 23.52
CA TRP A 71 0.12 -8.14 24.38
C TRP A 71 -1.22 -8.20 23.65
N VAL A 72 -1.27 -7.79 22.38
CA VAL A 72 -2.46 -7.92 21.53
C VAL A 72 -2.87 -9.39 21.38
N CYS A 73 -1.92 -10.30 21.14
CA CYS A 73 -2.21 -11.73 21.05
C CYS A 73 -2.83 -12.28 22.36
N VAL A 74 -2.26 -11.89 23.51
CA VAL A 74 -2.77 -12.29 24.82
C VAL A 74 -4.19 -11.73 25.04
N MET A 75 -4.41 -10.44 24.79
CA MET A 75 -5.72 -9.81 24.99
C MET A 75 -6.80 -10.36 24.06
N LEU A 76 -6.48 -10.60 22.78
CA LEU A 76 -7.41 -11.24 21.84
C LEU A 76 -7.75 -12.68 22.24
N SER A 77 -6.77 -13.44 22.75
CA SER A 77 -7.02 -14.80 23.25
C SER A 77 -7.95 -14.77 24.47
N VAL A 78 -7.76 -13.80 25.36
CA VAL A 78 -8.66 -13.54 26.51
C VAL A 78 -10.08 -13.22 26.02
N PHE A 79 -10.24 -12.38 24.99
CA PHE A 79 -11.56 -12.07 24.41
C PHE A 79 -12.26 -13.30 23.82
N VAL A 80 -11.49 -14.20 23.19
CA VAL A 80 -12.03 -15.47 22.69
C VAL A 80 -12.52 -16.34 23.85
N THR A 81 -11.73 -16.49 24.92
CA THR A 81 -12.11 -17.31 26.09
C THR A 81 -13.32 -16.75 26.85
N PHE A 82 -13.48 -15.43 26.93
CA PHE A 82 -14.62 -14.78 27.58
C PHE A 82 -15.86 -14.63 26.68
N ASN A 83 -15.86 -15.25 25.49
CA ASN A 83 -16.96 -15.18 24.53
C ASN A 83 -17.38 -13.74 24.15
N LEU A 84 -16.43 -12.82 24.02
CA LEU A 84 -16.73 -11.43 23.66
C LEU A 84 -17.41 -11.30 22.28
N SER A 85 -17.31 -12.32 21.42
CA SER A 85 -18.05 -12.39 20.15
C SER A 85 -19.58 -12.38 20.32
N PHE A 86 -20.13 -12.47 21.54
CA PHE A 86 -21.54 -12.15 21.77
C PHE A 86 -21.88 -10.70 21.35
N LEU A 87 -20.92 -9.78 21.40
CA LEU A 87 -21.11 -8.37 21.03
C LEU A 87 -21.58 -8.19 19.57
N VAL A 88 -21.24 -9.16 18.71
CA VAL A 88 -21.65 -9.22 17.30
C VAL A 88 -23.18 -9.14 17.14
N LYS A 89 -23.95 -9.65 18.11
CA LYS A 89 -25.42 -9.60 18.07
C LYS A 89 -26.00 -8.19 18.16
N TYR A 90 -25.24 -7.23 18.68
CA TYR A 90 -25.67 -5.83 18.77
C TYR A 90 -25.41 -5.05 17.48
N ILE A 91 -24.64 -5.61 16.55
CA ILE A 91 -24.45 -5.03 15.23
C ILE A 91 -25.76 -5.25 14.46
N THR A 92 -26.45 -4.16 14.14
CA THR A 92 -27.70 -4.17 13.38
C THR A 92 -27.42 -3.89 11.90
N ARG A 93 -28.38 -4.26 11.03
CA ARG A 93 -28.31 -3.94 9.60
C ARG A 93 -28.05 -2.45 9.34
N PHE A 94 -28.66 -1.58 10.14
CA PHE A 94 -28.44 -0.13 10.04
C PHE A 94 -26.98 0.25 10.29
N THR A 95 -26.37 -0.29 11.35
CA THR A 95 -24.96 0.00 11.65
C THR A 95 -24.01 -0.55 10.58
N GLU A 96 -24.34 -1.69 9.98
CA GLU A 96 -23.53 -2.26 8.90
C GLU A 96 -23.62 -1.43 7.61
N ASP A 97 -24.83 -1.01 7.20
CA ASP A 97 -25.02 -0.21 5.99
C ASP A 97 -24.36 1.19 6.14
N CYS A 98 -24.44 1.79 7.33
CA CYS A 98 -23.73 3.02 7.66
C CYS A 98 -22.20 2.83 7.59
N PHE A 99 -21.66 1.72 8.12
CA PHE A 99 -20.23 1.44 8.07
C PHE A 99 -19.74 1.17 6.64
N ALA A 100 -20.46 0.38 5.86
CA ALA A 100 -20.14 0.11 4.46
C ALA A 100 -20.12 1.40 3.63
N SER A 101 -21.10 2.29 3.84
CA SER A 101 -21.16 3.61 3.20
C SER A 101 -19.98 4.50 3.62
N LEU A 102 -19.64 4.54 4.91
CA LEU A 102 -18.49 5.30 5.41
C LEU A 102 -17.18 4.82 4.79
N VAL A 103 -16.95 3.50 4.77
CA VAL A 103 -15.74 2.93 4.18
C VAL A 103 -15.67 3.23 2.68
N ALA A 104 -16.77 3.10 1.94
CA ALA A 104 -16.82 3.46 0.52
C ALA A 104 -16.47 4.93 0.28
N LEU A 105 -16.99 5.85 1.09
CA LEU A 105 -16.69 7.28 1.02
C LEU A 105 -15.20 7.57 1.32
N ILE A 106 -14.62 6.89 2.31
CA ILE A 106 -13.19 7.03 2.63
C ILE A 106 -12.33 6.57 1.44
N PHE A 107 -12.64 5.45 0.80
CA PHE A 107 -11.88 4.98 -0.36
C PHE A 107 -11.97 5.94 -1.56
N ILE A 108 -13.13 6.54 -1.82
CA ILE A 108 -13.29 7.57 -2.87
C ILE A 108 -12.43 8.80 -2.55
N PHE A 109 -12.47 9.27 -1.29
CA PHE A 109 -11.68 10.41 -0.87
C PHE A 109 -10.17 10.14 -0.99
N ASP A 110 -9.73 8.95 -0.59
CA ASP A 110 -8.33 8.54 -0.67
C ASP A 110 -7.82 8.48 -2.12
N ALA A 111 -8.64 7.96 -3.04
CA ALA A 111 -8.33 7.95 -4.47
C ALA A 111 -8.16 9.38 -5.05
N ILE A 112 -9.05 10.31 -4.69
CA ILE A 112 -8.95 11.72 -5.10
C ILE A 112 -7.69 12.36 -4.50
N ARG A 113 -7.40 12.08 -3.23
CA ARG A 113 -6.22 12.60 -2.53
C ARG A 113 -4.93 12.19 -3.21
N GLU A 114 -4.80 10.94 -3.65
CA GLU A 114 -3.59 10.46 -4.35
C GLU A 114 -3.40 11.16 -5.70
N ILE A 115 -4.47 11.40 -6.47
CA ILE A 115 -4.39 12.19 -7.71
C ILE A 115 -3.94 13.62 -7.42
N LEU A 116 -4.45 14.23 -6.35
CA LEU A 116 -4.03 15.56 -5.92
C LEU A 116 -2.58 15.59 -5.43
N HIS A 117 -2.09 14.50 -4.83
CA HIS A 117 -0.69 14.38 -4.44
C HIS A 117 0.25 14.41 -5.66
N ILE A 118 -0.14 13.80 -6.78
CA ILE A 118 0.63 13.87 -8.05
C ILE A 118 0.78 15.33 -8.52
N ARG A 119 -0.21 16.19 -8.31
CA ARG A 119 -0.12 17.63 -8.64
C ARG A 119 0.98 18.35 -7.87
N VAL A 120 1.25 17.92 -6.63
CA VAL A 120 2.27 18.53 -5.77
C VAL A 120 3.66 18.05 -6.18
N VAL A 121 3.79 16.76 -6.54
CA VAL A 121 5.06 16.18 -7.00
C VAL A 121 5.42 16.68 -8.40
N TYR A 122 4.45 16.79 -9.31
CA TYR A 122 4.61 17.27 -10.67
C TYR A 122 3.80 18.56 -10.87
N PRO A 123 4.37 19.74 -10.54
CA PRO A 123 3.64 20.99 -10.59
C PRO A 123 3.29 21.41 -12.02
N ILE A 124 2.09 21.96 -12.19
CA ILE A 124 1.64 22.52 -13.47
C ILE A 124 2.31 23.87 -13.69
N ASN A 125 2.99 24.03 -14.83
CA ASN A 125 3.46 25.34 -15.27
C ASN A 125 2.32 26.10 -15.96
N TYR A 126 1.81 27.16 -15.33
CA TYR A 126 0.76 28.01 -15.90
C TYR A 126 1.29 29.02 -16.93
N ALA A 127 2.61 29.18 -17.04
CA ALA A 127 3.26 30.14 -17.95
C ALA A 127 4.25 29.43 -18.89
N PRO A 128 3.78 28.77 -19.96
CA PRO A 128 4.64 27.99 -20.87
C PRO A 128 5.60 28.84 -21.71
N LYS A 129 5.40 30.17 -21.75
CA LYS A 129 6.19 31.10 -22.58
C LYS A 129 7.48 31.61 -21.90
N ILE A 130 7.66 31.36 -20.61
CA ILE A 130 8.84 31.78 -19.86
C ILE A 130 9.81 30.59 -19.82
N PRO A 131 11.05 30.70 -20.35
CA PRO A 131 12.02 29.62 -20.23
C PRO A 131 12.35 29.39 -18.75
N LEU A 132 12.09 28.18 -18.25
CA LEU A 132 12.49 27.78 -16.90
C LEU A 132 14.01 27.75 -16.83
N ASN A 133 14.60 28.58 -15.98
CA ASN A 133 16.04 28.62 -15.77
C ASN A 133 16.41 27.71 -14.59
N TYR A 134 16.87 26.49 -14.89
CA TYR A 134 17.25 25.48 -13.90
C TYR A 134 18.66 25.71 -13.32
N SER A 135 19.32 26.82 -13.66
CA SER A 135 20.67 27.11 -13.20
C SER A 135 20.73 27.07 -11.67
N CYS A 136 21.52 26.14 -11.14
CA CYS A 136 21.77 25.98 -9.73
C CYS A 136 23.26 25.92 -9.51
N PHE A 137 23.81 26.84 -8.71
CA PHE A 137 25.25 26.96 -8.48
C PHE A 137 25.57 26.92 -6.98
N CYS A 138 26.76 26.41 -6.65
CA CYS A 138 27.27 26.35 -5.30
C CYS A 138 28.23 27.53 -5.05
N MET A 139 27.91 28.40 -4.08
CA MET A 139 28.78 29.51 -3.66
C MET A 139 29.42 29.20 -2.31
N ILE A 140 30.75 29.17 -2.24
CA ILE A 140 31.49 28.97 -0.99
C ILE A 140 31.98 30.33 -0.50
N SER A 141 31.47 30.79 0.65
CA SER A 141 31.91 32.04 1.27
C SER A 141 33.27 31.86 1.94
N GLY A 142 34.34 32.01 1.16
CA GLY A 142 35.72 31.98 1.65
C GLY A 142 36.78 32.48 0.66
N ILE A 143 36.41 32.88 -0.56
CA ILE A 143 37.34 33.33 -1.61
C ILE A 143 37.09 34.82 -1.93
N GLY A 144 37.00 35.62 -0.88
CA GLY A 144 37.01 37.08 -0.95
C GLY A 144 38.23 37.61 -0.24
N ASN A 145 39.25 37.95 -1.01
CA ASN A 145 40.50 38.65 -0.64
C ASN A 145 41.63 37.81 -0.02
N SER A 146 42.33 37.08 -0.89
CA SER A 146 43.79 37.05 -0.80
C SER A 146 44.38 37.13 -2.20
N HIS A 147 44.82 38.33 -2.58
CA HIS A 147 45.94 38.45 -3.51
C HIS A 147 47.11 37.69 -2.88
N ASN A 148 47.28 36.41 -3.19
CA ASN A 148 48.59 35.80 -3.34
C ASN A 148 48.47 34.41 -3.96
N LYS A 149 49.30 34.23 -4.98
CA LYS A 149 49.51 33.01 -5.73
C LYS A 149 49.94 31.88 -4.79
N THR A 150 49.03 30.94 -4.51
CA THR A 150 49.37 29.54 -4.25
C THR A 150 48.48 28.65 -5.10
N VAL A 151 48.81 28.69 -6.40
CA VAL A 151 48.42 27.69 -7.39
C VAL A 151 49.14 26.38 -7.03
N LEU A 152 48.46 25.25 -7.26
CA LEU A 152 48.88 23.85 -7.06
C LEU A 152 48.86 23.40 -5.59
N THR A 153 47.80 22.79 -5.06
CA THR A 153 47.16 21.54 -5.53
C THR A 153 45.67 21.55 -5.17
N TYR A 154 44.83 22.09 -6.06
CA TYR A 154 43.39 21.96 -5.96
C TYR A 154 42.98 20.73 -6.78
N ASN A 155 42.44 19.71 -6.11
CA ASN A 155 41.89 18.52 -6.77
C ASN A 155 40.91 18.95 -7.86
N SER A 156 41.12 18.44 -9.08
CA SER A 156 40.36 18.73 -10.29
C SER A 156 38.84 18.69 -10.07
N THR A 157 38.37 17.85 -9.15
CA THR A 157 36.96 17.69 -8.76
C THR A 157 36.29 18.96 -8.22
N ILE A 158 36.99 19.82 -7.45
CA ILE A 158 36.39 21.05 -6.90
C ILE A 158 36.20 22.13 -7.98
N ASN A 159 37.11 22.21 -8.96
CA ASN A 159 36.95 23.12 -10.10
C ASN A 159 35.77 22.72 -11.00
N TYR A 160 35.51 21.41 -11.16
CA TYR A 160 34.31 20.94 -11.85
C TYR A 160 33.02 21.27 -11.07
N LEU A 161 33.05 21.18 -9.74
CA LEU A 161 31.89 21.46 -8.88
C LEU A 161 31.55 22.97 -8.79
N LEU A 162 32.55 23.84 -8.82
CA LEU A 162 32.38 25.31 -8.87
C LEU A 162 31.91 25.82 -10.25
N LYS A 163 32.13 25.05 -11.32
CA LYS A 163 31.75 25.41 -12.70
C LYS A 163 30.48 24.71 -13.18
N ALA A 164 29.92 23.78 -12.39
CA ALA A 164 28.70 23.06 -12.72
C ALA A 164 27.48 23.99 -12.64
N ILE A 165 26.85 24.25 -13.78
CA ILE A 165 25.66 25.10 -13.90
C ILE A 165 24.38 24.37 -13.47
N ASN A 166 24.41 23.03 -13.42
CA ASN A 166 23.34 22.15 -12.95
C ASN A 166 23.90 21.15 -11.93
N LEU A 167 23.67 21.39 -10.64
CA LEU A 167 24.06 20.47 -9.57
C LEU A 167 23.01 19.34 -9.39
N ASN A 168 23.40 18.09 -9.65
CA ASN A 168 22.69 16.86 -9.24
C ASN A 168 22.51 16.78 -7.71
N GLU A 169 21.56 15.99 -7.20
CA GLU A 169 21.30 15.85 -5.74
C GLU A 169 22.55 15.52 -4.91
N THR A 170 23.40 14.63 -5.41
CA THR A 170 24.68 14.26 -4.78
C THR A 170 25.64 15.45 -4.68
N SER A 171 25.70 16.29 -5.70
CA SER A 171 26.51 17.51 -5.70
C SER A 171 25.92 18.62 -4.83
N ARG A 172 24.59 18.67 -4.65
CA ARG A 172 23.92 19.59 -3.69
C ARG A 172 24.28 19.25 -2.24
N MET A 173 24.35 17.96 -1.90
CA MET A 173 24.79 17.52 -0.57
C MET A 173 26.28 17.82 -0.38
N ALA A 174 27.13 17.49 -1.35
CA ALA A 174 28.56 17.80 -1.30
C ALA A 174 28.85 19.31 -1.14
N CYS A 175 28.04 20.18 -1.75
CA CYS A 175 28.15 21.64 -1.55
C CYS A 175 27.87 22.08 -0.10
N LYS A 176 26.88 21.47 0.55
CA LYS A 176 26.55 21.76 1.96
C LYS A 176 27.62 21.23 2.90
N ASP A 177 28.17 20.05 2.63
CA ASP A 177 29.24 19.44 3.42
C ASP A 177 30.53 20.27 3.38
N LEU A 178 30.78 20.95 2.26
CA LEU A 178 31.91 21.88 2.08
C LEU A 178 31.64 23.29 2.66
N GLY A 179 30.53 23.51 3.37
CA GLY A 179 30.16 24.80 3.94
C GLY A 179 29.70 25.85 2.91
N GLY A 180 29.39 25.42 1.68
CA GLY A 180 28.85 26.27 0.62
C GLY A 180 27.34 26.53 0.75
N ARG A 181 26.88 27.68 0.26
CA ARG A 181 25.46 28.00 0.08
C ARG A 181 25.07 27.75 -1.38
N VAL A 182 24.02 26.97 -1.57
CA VAL A 182 23.44 26.73 -2.89
C VAL A 182 22.56 27.94 -3.26
N THR A 183 22.81 28.55 -4.42
CA THR A 183 22.14 29.78 -4.88
C THR A 183 21.75 29.63 -6.35
N GLY A 184 20.57 30.14 -6.71
CA GLY A 184 20.05 30.10 -8.08
C GLY A 184 18.54 29.91 -8.14
N PRO A 185 17.88 30.38 -9.21
CA PRO A 185 16.43 30.23 -9.40
C PRO A 185 15.99 28.77 -9.60
N GLY A 186 16.91 27.89 -10.00
CA GLY A 186 16.68 26.46 -10.25
C GLY A 186 16.91 25.52 -9.05
N CYS A 187 17.45 26.02 -7.93
CA CYS A 187 17.86 25.15 -6.82
C CYS A 187 16.68 24.67 -5.95
N THR A 188 15.60 25.44 -5.92
CA THR A 188 14.39 25.16 -5.14
C THR A 188 13.22 24.66 -6.00
N THR A 189 13.34 24.76 -7.32
CA THR A 189 12.31 24.30 -8.25
C THR A 189 12.51 22.82 -8.57
N PRO A 190 11.49 21.96 -8.39
CA PRO A 190 11.54 20.59 -8.87
C PRO A 190 11.68 20.59 -10.39
N GLU A 191 12.38 19.59 -10.94
CA GLU A 191 12.46 19.37 -12.39
C GLU A 191 11.03 19.29 -12.95
N TYR A 192 10.73 20.15 -13.91
CA TYR A 192 9.40 20.20 -14.51
C TYR A 192 9.34 19.21 -15.66
N TYR A 193 8.48 18.22 -15.51
CA TYR A 193 8.12 17.31 -16.57
C TYR A 193 6.75 17.74 -17.12
N PRO A 194 6.66 18.14 -18.39
CA PRO A 194 5.39 18.56 -18.98
C PRO A 194 4.39 17.39 -19.01
N ASP A 195 3.09 17.73 -18.90
CA ASP A 195 1.93 16.89 -19.20
C ASP A 195 1.70 15.62 -18.36
N ILE A 196 2.62 15.22 -17.46
CA ILE A 196 2.46 14.02 -16.61
C ILE A 196 1.19 14.08 -15.76
N PHE A 197 0.90 15.23 -15.14
CA PHE A 197 -0.26 15.38 -14.25
C PHE A 197 -1.58 15.21 -15.01
N PHE A 198 -1.74 15.90 -16.15
CA PHE A 198 -2.96 15.80 -16.96
C PHE A 198 -3.13 14.40 -17.54
N PHE A 199 -2.04 13.77 -17.97
CA PHE A 199 -2.07 12.41 -18.47
C PHE A 199 -2.45 11.39 -17.38
N SER A 200 -1.95 11.56 -16.15
CA SER A 200 -2.34 10.71 -15.01
C SER A 200 -3.83 10.84 -14.67
N VAL A 201 -4.38 12.06 -14.73
CA VAL A 201 -5.84 12.30 -14.55
C VAL A 201 -6.65 11.64 -15.66
N LEU A 202 -6.17 11.72 -16.90
CA LEU A 202 -6.81 11.11 -18.06
C LEU A 202 -6.83 9.58 -17.96
N LEU A 203 -5.71 8.95 -17.57
CA LEU A 203 -5.65 7.51 -17.32
C LEU A 203 -6.62 7.08 -16.22
N PHE A 204 -6.72 7.85 -15.13
CA PHE A 204 -7.66 7.57 -14.04
C PHE A 204 -9.12 7.58 -14.52
N ILE A 205 -9.52 8.65 -15.21
CA ILE A 205 -10.89 8.82 -15.71
C ILE A 205 -11.24 7.73 -16.73
N PHE A 206 -10.34 7.44 -17.69
CA PHE A 206 -10.61 6.41 -18.69
C PHE A 206 -10.64 5.00 -18.10
N THR A 207 -9.77 4.67 -17.14
CA THR A 207 -9.84 3.38 -16.44
C THR A 207 -11.19 3.20 -15.74
N PHE A 208 -11.68 4.25 -15.08
CA PHE A 208 -12.99 4.23 -14.43
C PHE A 208 -14.13 4.02 -15.43
N PHE A 209 -14.15 4.77 -16.54
CA PHE A 209 -15.19 4.62 -17.57
C PHE A 209 -15.16 3.25 -18.26
N ILE A 210 -13.99 2.71 -18.58
CA ILE A 210 -13.88 1.36 -19.16
C ILE A 210 -14.41 0.33 -18.16
N CYS A 211 -14.03 0.43 -16.89
CA CYS A 211 -14.50 -0.50 -15.85
C CYS A 211 -16.03 -0.44 -15.72
N MET A 212 -16.60 0.76 -15.59
CA MET A 212 -18.06 0.96 -15.50
C MET A 212 -18.79 0.46 -16.75
N GLY A 213 -18.26 0.76 -17.94
CA GLY A 213 -18.82 0.26 -19.20
C GLY A 213 -18.82 -1.26 -19.27
N LEU A 214 -17.70 -1.92 -18.95
CA LEU A 214 -17.60 -3.39 -18.89
C LEU A 214 -18.54 -4.02 -17.87
N GLN A 215 -18.77 -3.35 -16.74
CA GLN A 215 -19.74 -3.80 -15.74
C GLN A 215 -21.19 -3.62 -16.22
N GLU A 216 -21.50 -2.56 -16.96
CA GLU A 216 -22.82 -2.34 -17.55
C GLU A 216 -23.09 -3.30 -18.72
N PHE A 217 -22.07 -3.69 -19.48
CA PHE A 217 -22.18 -4.75 -20.48
C PHE A 217 -22.69 -6.06 -19.89
N ARG A 218 -22.48 -6.30 -18.58
CA ARG A 218 -23.04 -7.45 -17.85
C ARG A 218 -24.56 -7.48 -17.88
N THR A 219 -25.30 -6.39 -18.04
CA THR A 219 -26.79 -6.41 -18.11
C THR A 219 -27.33 -6.25 -19.52
N SER A 220 -26.45 -5.94 -20.49
CA SER A 220 -26.83 -5.75 -21.89
C SER A 220 -27.21 -7.07 -22.59
N SER A 221 -28.03 -6.98 -23.65
CA SER A 221 -28.53 -8.12 -24.42
C SER A 221 -27.66 -8.48 -25.65
N PHE A 222 -26.57 -7.75 -25.90
CA PHE A 222 -25.81 -7.86 -27.14
C PHE A 222 -24.96 -9.14 -27.27
N PHE A 223 -24.62 -9.82 -26.17
CA PHE A 223 -23.73 -10.99 -26.15
C PHE A 223 -24.35 -12.21 -25.46
N PRO A 224 -23.93 -13.45 -25.81
CA PRO A 224 -24.38 -14.65 -25.12
C PRO A 224 -24.01 -14.61 -23.63
N SER A 225 -24.84 -15.24 -22.80
CA SER A 225 -24.76 -15.19 -21.33
C SER A 225 -23.37 -15.50 -20.77
N LYS A 226 -22.68 -16.49 -21.36
CA LYS A 226 -21.34 -16.91 -20.94
C LYS A 226 -20.30 -15.81 -21.13
N ILE A 227 -20.26 -15.16 -22.30
CA ILE A 227 -19.32 -14.07 -22.61
C ILE A 227 -19.62 -12.86 -21.73
N ARG A 228 -20.91 -12.51 -21.59
CA ARG A 228 -21.38 -11.39 -20.75
C ARG A 228 -20.97 -11.54 -19.29
N SER A 229 -21.08 -12.75 -18.73
CA SER A 229 -20.64 -13.01 -17.35
C SER A 229 -19.13 -12.89 -17.23
N THR A 230 -18.36 -13.55 -18.11
CA THR A 230 -16.89 -13.52 -18.04
C THR A 230 -16.32 -12.11 -18.21
N LEU A 231 -16.89 -11.30 -19.11
CA LEU A 231 -16.42 -9.94 -19.36
C LEU A 231 -16.71 -9.01 -18.17
N GLY A 232 -17.86 -9.21 -17.49
CA GLY A 232 -18.19 -8.50 -16.27
C GLY A 232 -17.25 -8.86 -15.11
N ASP A 233 -16.95 -10.15 -14.94
CA ASP A 233 -16.10 -10.65 -13.85
C ASP A 233 -14.63 -10.21 -14.01
N PHE A 234 -14.12 -10.13 -15.24
CA PHE A 234 -12.76 -9.64 -15.54
C PHE A 234 -12.68 -8.14 -15.87
N SER A 235 -13.77 -7.38 -15.70
CA SER A 235 -13.87 -5.95 -16.08
C SER A 235 -12.71 -5.10 -15.55
N VAL A 236 -12.41 -5.21 -14.24
CA VAL A 236 -11.33 -4.47 -13.59
C VAL A 236 -9.96 -4.85 -14.15
N LEU A 237 -9.70 -6.14 -14.36
CA LEU A 237 -8.43 -6.64 -14.90
C LEU A 237 -8.21 -6.13 -16.33
N ILE A 238 -9.24 -6.22 -17.18
CA ILE A 238 -9.19 -5.76 -18.57
C ILE A 238 -8.96 -4.24 -18.61
N ALA A 239 -9.64 -3.46 -17.76
CA ALA A 239 -9.44 -2.01 -17.68
C ALA A 239 -7.99 -1.64 -17.31
N ILE A 240 -7.39 -2.32 -16.31
CA ILE A 240 -6.01 -2.08 -15.90
C ILE A 240 -5.03 -2.45 -17.02
N VAL A 241 -5.17 -3.62 -17.64
CA VAL A 241 -4.27 -4.09 -18.70
C VAL A 241 -4.34 -3.19 -19.94
N THR A 242 -5.54 -2.77 -20.36
CA THR A 242 -5.70 -1.89 -21.52
C THR A 242 -5.10 -0.50 -21.28
N MET A 243 -5.31 0.09 -20.11
CA MET A 243 -4.78 1.42 -19.78
C MET A 243 -3.27 1.41 -19.55
N SER A 244 -2.73 0.35 -18.93
CA SER A 244 -1.28 0.18 -18.81
C SER A 244 -0.60 -0.11 -20.15
N ALA A 245 -1.26 -0.81 -21.07
CA ALA A 245 -0.77 -0.95 -22.44
C ALA A 245 -0.77 0.39 -23.20
N TRP A 246 -1.78 1.24 -22.98
CA TRP A 246 -1.85 2.58 -23.56
C TRP A 246 -0.74 3.51 -23.04
N ASP A 247 -0.50 3.50 -21.72
CA ASP A 247 0.64 4.19 -21.09
C ASP A 247 1.98 3.71 -21.66
N ALA A 248 2.14 2.39 -21.85
CA ALA A 248 3.34 1.81 -22.43
C ALA A 248 3.57 2.23 -23.89
N TYR A 249 2.51 2.41 -24.67
CA TYR A 249 2.55 2.86 -26.07
C TYR A 249 2.96 4.33 -26.20
N LEU A 250 2.55 5.19 -25.27
CA LEU A 250 2.85 6.63 -25.30
C LEU A 250 4.24 6.99 -24.77
N HIS A 251 4.96 6.04 -24.18
CA HIS A 251 6.34 6.22 -23.67
C HIS A 251 6.52 7.43 -22.72
N LEU A 252 5.48 7.79 -21.96
CA LEU A 252 5.56 8.86 -20.98
C LEU A 252 6.18 8.35 -19.66
N ASP A 253 6.97 9.20 -19.00
CA ASP A 253 7.59 8.93 -17.69
C ASP A 253 6.58 9.10 -16.55
N THR A 254 5.46 8.39 -16.63
CA THR A 254 4.46 8.37 -15.56
C THR A 254 5.02 7.74 -14.28
N PRO A 255 4.54 8.16 -13.08
CA PRO A 255 4.95 7.55 -11.83
C PRO A 255 4.49 6.08 -11.77
N LYS A 256 5.43 5.15 -11.95
CA LYS A 256 5.16 3.71 -11.91
C LYS A 256 5.29 3.15 -10.50
N LEU A 257 4.64 2.00 -10.29
CA LEU A 257 4.75 1.25 -9.05
C LEU A 257 6.19 0.77 -8.85
N GLN A 258 6.89 1.36 -7.90
CA GLN A 258 8.24 0.94 -7.52
C GLN A 258 8.15 -0.36 -6.72
N VAL A 259 8.49 -1.48 -7.36
CA VAL A 259 8.55 -2.78 -6.71
C VAL A 259 10.02 -3.14 -6.44
N PRO A 260 10.38 -3.53 -5.20
CA PRO A 260 11.75 -3.90 -4.87
C PRO A 260 12.17 -5.15 -5.67
N LYS A 261 13.35 -5.10 -6.30
CA LYS A 261 13.90 -6.18 -7.14
C LYS A 261 14.55 -7.30 -6.33
N GLU A 262 14.86 -7.05 -5.06
CA GLU A 262 15.51 -8.01 -4.16
C GLU A 262 14.66 -8.26 -2.91
N PHE A 263 14.56 -9.53 -2.51
CA PHE A 263 13.94 -9.95 -1.25
C PHE A 263 14.90 -9.66 -0.09
N LYS A 264 14.98 -8.39 0.32
CA LYS A 264 15.76 -7.94 1.47
C LYS A 264 14.89 -7.05 2.37
N PRO A 265 15.08 -7.11 3.70
CA PRO A 265 14.46 -6.13 4.59
C PRO A 265 14.94 -4.72 4.22
N THR A 266 14.09 -3.71 4.42
CA THR A 266 14.35 -2.35 3.94
C THR A 266 15.68 -1.75 4.45
N LEU A 267 16.17 -2.20 5.62
CA LEU A 267 17.47 -1.86 6.18
C LEU A 267 18.34 -3.13 6.35
N PRO A 268 19.03 -3.61 5.29
CA PRO A 268 19.74 -4.88 5.31
C PRO A 268 20.95 -4.91 6.25
N ASN A 269 21.52 -3.75 6.57
CA ASN A 269 22.72 -3.64 7.42
C ASN A 269 22.38 -3.54 8.92
N GLU A 270 21.13 -3.22 9.28
CA GLU A 270 20.71 -3.01 10.68
C GLU A 270 19.68 -4.05 11.16
N ARG A 271 19.08 -4.83 10.26
CA ARG A 271 17.89 -5.65 10.56
C ARG A 271 17.93 -7.04 9.90
N GLY A 272 17.66 -8.07 10.71
CA GLY A 272 17.23 -9.40 10.25
C GLY A 272 15.71 -9.53 10.19
N TRP A 273 15.20 -10.59 9.53
CA TRP A 273 13.75 -10.86 9.48
C TRP A 273 13.13 -11.14 10.85
N LEU A 274 13.89 -11.76 11.76
CA LEU A 274 13.46 -11.97 13.13
C LEU A 274 13.94 -10.81 14.01
N ILE A 275 13.02 -10.16 14.73
CA ILE A 275 13.37 -9.11 15.69
C ILE A 275 13.85 -9.76 17.00
N PRO A 276 14.97 -9.32 17.59
CA PRO A 276 15.37 -9.81 18.91
C PRO A 276 14.34 -9.42 19.97
N PHE A 277 13.94 -10.38 20.81
CA PHE A 277 12.99 -10.16 21.92
C PHE A 277 13.49 -9.16 22.95
N PHE A 278 14.81 -9.18 23.20
CA PHE A 278 15.51 -8.30 24.13
C PHE A 278 16.67 -7.67 23.38
N GLY A 279 16.76 -6.34 23.39
CA GLY A 279 17.80 -5.64 22.66
C GLY A 279 18.16 -4.33 23.33
N LYS A 280 17.64 -3.23 22.80
CA LYS A 280 18.08 -1.88 23.10
C LYS A 280 17.12 -1.10 24.00
N ASN A 281 15.87 -1.54 24.11
CA ASN A 281 14.87 -0.87 24.94
C ASN A 281 14.92 -1.31 26.43
N PRO A 282 14.71 -0.39 27.39
CA PRO A 282 14.66 -0.75 28.80
C PRO A 282 13.44 -1.61 29.11
N LEU A 283 13.56 -2.55 30.06
CA LEU A 283 12.51 -3.52 30.40
C LEU A 283 11.19 -2.86 30.85
N TRP A 284 11.24 -1.64 31.38
CA TRP A 284 10.06 -0.84 31.72
C TRP A 284 9.16 -0.51 30.51
N THR A 285 9.65 -0.67 29.28
CA THR A 285 8.84 -0.50 28.06
C THR A 285 7.82 -1.62 27.86
N ILE A 286 8.04 -2.81 28.44
CA ILE A 286 7.14 -3.96 28.32
C ILE A 286 5.75 -3.69 28.94
N PRO A 287 5.64 -3.21 30.20
CA PRO A 287 4.33 -2.88 30.77
C PRO A 287 3.73 -1.62 30.11
N ILE A 288 4.54 -0.66 29.67
CA ILE A 288 4.05 0.53 28.96
C ILE A 288 3.37 0.15 27.64
N ALA A 289 3.84 -0.89 26.96
CA ALA A 289 3.26 -1.40 25.71
C ALA A 289 1.80 -1.90 25.86
N ILE A 290 1.30 -2.15 27.09
CA ILE A 290 -0.09 -2.56 27.32
C ILE A 290 -1.08 -1.48 26.88
N VAL A 291 -0.76 -0.20 27.11
CA VAL A 291 -1.66 0.91 26.76
C VAL A 291 -1.95 0.97 25.24
N PRO A 292 -0.94 1.04 24.36
CA PRO A 292 -1.18 0.95 22.92
C PRO A 292 -1.73 -0.41 22.49
N ALA A 293 -1.40 -1.51 23.19
CA ALA A 293 -1.96 -2.83 22.89
C ALA A 293 -3.48 -2.90 23.13
N ILE A 294 -4.01 -2.22 24.15
CA ILE A 294 -5.46 -2.15 24.39
C ILE A 294 -6.16 -1.45 23.22
N ILE A 295 -5.61 -0.30 22.79
CA ILE A 295 -6.15 0.46 21.65
C ILE A 295 -6.11 -0.40 20.38
N ALA A 296 -4.97 -1.04 20.11
CA ALA A 296 -4.80 -1.95 18.97
C ALA A 296 -5.80 -3.12 19.01
N THR A 297 -5.98 -3.74 20.18
CA THR A 297 -6.89 -4.88 20.38
C THR A 297 -8.34 -4.47 20.08
N ILE A 298 -8.78 -3.30 20.56
CA ILE A 298 -10.13 -2.79 20.30
C ILE A 298 -10.33 -2.53 18.81
N LEU A 299 -9.38 -1.86 18.15
CA LEU A 299 -9.42 -1.60 16.70
C LEU A 299 -9.52 -2.90 15.90
N ILE A 300 -8.63 -3.85 16.18
CA ILE A 300 -8.57 -5.15 15.48
C ILE A 300 -9.85 -5.95 15.71
N PHE A 301 -10.37 -5.95 16.95
CA PHE A 301 -11.62 -6.62 17.27
C PHE A 301 -12.80 -6.00 16.52
N MET A 302 -12.91 -4.68 16.50
CA MET A 302 -13.99 -3.98 15.80
C MET A 302 -13.95 -4.22 14.29
N ASP A 303 -12.79 -4.05 13.65
CA ASP A 303 -12.62 -4.27 12.21
C ASP A 303 -12.94 -5.72 11.81
N GLN A 304 -12.46 -6.70 12.58
CA GLN A 304 -12.71 -8.11 12.31
C GLN A 304 -14.20 -8.46 12.44
N GLN A 305 -14.86 -8.05 13.53
CA GLN A 305 -16.25 -8.41 13.78
C GLN A 305 -17.21 -7.74 12.80
N ILE A 306 -17.02 -6.44 12.51
CA ILE A 306 -17.87 -5.74 11.52
C ILE A 306 -17.72 -6.40 10.15
N THR A 307 -16.49 -6.68 9.72
CA THR A 307 -16.24 -7.33 8.42
C THR A 307 -16.86 -8.71 8.36
N ALA A 308 -16.70 -9.51 9.41
CA ALA A 308 -17.27 -10.85 9.46
C ALA A 308 -18.80 -10.83 9.39
N VAL A 309 -19.48 -9.85 10.01
CA VAL A 309 -20.93 -9.71 9.91
C VAL A 309 -21.38 -9.32 8.51
N ILE A 310 -20.70 -8.35 7.88
CA ILE A 310 -21.03 -7.88 6.52
C ILE A 310 -20.94 -9.04 5.52
N ILE A 311 -19.91 -9.88 5.61
CA ILE A 311 -19.75 -11.05 4.73
C ILE A 311 -20.82 -12.11 5.03
N ASN A 312 -21.23 -12.25 6.29
CA ASN A 312 -22.20 -13.25 6.72
C ASN A 312 -23.67 -12.78 6.61
N ARG A 313 -23.94 -11.77 5.78
CA ARG A 313 -25.31 -11.32 5.53
C ARG A 313 -26.18 -12.45 4.99
N LYS A 314 -27.42 -12.52 5.49
CA LYS A 314 -28.43 -13.51 5.04
C LYS A 314 -28.73 -13.42 3.54
N GLU A 315 -28.53 -12.24 2.95
CA GLU A 315 -28.73 -11.97 1.52
C GLU A 315 -27.81 -12.83 0.64
N PHE A 316 -26.61 -13.16 1.13
CA PHE A 316 -25.64 -14.00 0.43
C PHE A 316 -25.96 -15.50 0.43
N LYS A 317 -27.00 -15.92 1.19
CA LYS A 317 -27.49 -17.31 1.25
C LYS A 317 -26.37 -18.34 1.48
N LEU A 318 -25.42 -18.02 2.36
CA LEU A 318 -24.32 -18.90 2.76
C LEU A 318 -24.86 -20.20 3.37
N LYS A 319 -24.23 -21.33 3.02
CA LYS A 319 -24.66 -22.69 3.43
C LYS A 319 -23.91 -23.17 4.66
N LYS A 320 -22.66 -22.74 4.88
CA LYS A 320 -21.85 -23.15 6.04
C LYS A 320 -22.19 -22.32 7.29
N LYS A 321 -21.91 -22.93 8.47
CA LYS A 321 -22.09 -22.30 9.77
C LYS A 321 -20.97 -21.28 10.05
N LEU A 322 -21.27 -20.30 10.89
CA LEU A 322 -20.39 -19.17 11.21
C LEU A 322 -19.29 -19.55 12.22
N GLY A 323 -18.12 -18.92 12.10
CA GLY A 323 -16.92 -19.24 12.88
C GLY A 323 -16.22 -18.04 13.55
N TYR A 324 -16.96 -17.09 14.13
CA TYR A 324 -16.40 -15.83 14.67
C TYR A 324 -15.28 -16.00 15.71
N HIS A 325 -15.40 -16.97 16.61
CA HIS A 325 -14.39 -17.21 17.65
C HIS A 325 -13.10 -17.77 17.06
N LEU A 326 -13.22 -18.69 16.09
CA LEU A 326 -12.08 -19.29 15.40
C LEU A 326 -11.36 -18.22 14.56
N ASP A 327 -12.10 -17.38 13.86
CA ASP A 327 -11.53 -16.28 13.06
C ASP A 327 -10.72 -15.32 13.93
N LEU A 328 -11.24 -14.95 15.12
CA LEU A 328 -10.56 -14.05 16.05
C LEU A 328 -9.28 -14.68 16.64
N PHE A 329 -9.31 -15.98 16.95
CA PHE A 329 -8.15 -16.71 17.45
C PHE A 329 -7.07 -16.88 16.37
N VAL A 330 -7.45 -17.21 15.14
CA VAL A 330 -6.49 -17.34 14.02
C VAL A 330 -5.86 -15.97 13.70
N LEU A 331 -6.65 -14.89 13.79
CA LEU A 331 -6.15 -13.53 13.64
C LEU A 331 -5.11 -13.17 14.72
N SER A 332 -5.34 -13.53 15.99
CA SER A 332 -4.38 -13.25 17.08
C SER A 332 -3.04 -13.96 16.86
N VAL A 333 -3.08 -15.22 16.42
CA VAL A 333 -1.88 -15.99 16.03
C VAL A 333 -1.17 -15.34 14.83
N SER A 334 -1.93 -14.90 13.81
CA SER A 334 -1.35 -14.21 12.65
C SER A 334 -0.64 -12.91 13.04
N ILE A 335 -1.24 -12.11 13.94
CA ILE A 335 -0.63 -10.87 14.46
C ILE A 335 0.65 -11.18 15.23
N LEU A 336 0.66 -12.25 16.04
CA LEU A 336 1.87 -12.67 16.74
C LEU A 336 3.00 -13.00 15.75
N VAL A 337 2.72 -13.79 14.71
CA VAL A 337 3.70 -14.15 13.66
C VAL A 337 4.21 -12.89 12.94
N GLN A 338 3.32 -11.98 12.56
CA GLN A 338 3.69 -10.70 11.93
C GLN A 338 4.56 -9.86 12.87
N SER A 339 4.22 -9.81 14.17
CA SER A 339 4.98 -9.06 15.17
C SER A 339 6.41 -9.61 15.35
N MET A 340 6.56 -10.94 15.38
CA MET A 340 7.87 -11.60 15.46
C MET A 340 8.76 -11.30 14.26
N LEU A 341 8.16 -11.28 13.06
CA LEU A 341 8.84 -10.95 11.80
C LEU A 341 9.00 -9.43 11.57
N GLY A 342 8.41 -8.61 12.45
CA GLY A 342 8.38 -7.16 12.31
C GLY A 342 7.63 -6.67 11.08
N LEU A 343 6.62 -7.40 10.66
CA LEU A 343 5.75 -7.10 9.54
C LEU A 343 4.58 -6.20 10.00
N PRO A 344 4.00 -5.40 9.09
CA PRO A 344 2.76 -4.66 9.33
C PRO A 344 1.63 -5.60 9.78
N TRP A 345 0.78 -5.17 10.72
CA TRP A 345 -0.33 -6.00 11.21
C TRP A 345 -1.48 -5.94 10.21
N PHE A 346 -1.97 -7.10 9.78
CA PHE A 346 -3.06 -7.19 8.79
C PHE A 346 -4.35 -7.60 9.47
N VAL A 347 -5.45 -6.95 9.07
CA VAL A 347 -6.78 -7.14 9.62
C VAL A 347 -7.77 -7.34 8.46
N ALA A 348 -8.96 -7.84 8.73
CA ALA A 348 -10.02 -7.97 7.75
C ALA A 348 -10.30 -6.67 7.00
N ALA A 349 -10.18 -6.69 5.67
CA ALA A 349 -10.52 -5.55 4.83
C ALA A 349 -11.88 -5.74 4.18
N THR A 350 -12.87 -4.96 4.61
CA THR A 350 -14.27 -5.06 4.17
C THR A 350 -14.46 -4.99 2.65
N VAL A 351 -13.85 -4.00 1.98
CA VAL A 351 -14.03 -3.79 0.53
C VAL A 351 -13.39 -4.91 -0.28
N LEU A 352 -12.19 -5.34 0.12
CA LEU A 352 -11.49 -6.43 -0.56
C LEU A 352 -12.23 -7.77 -0.36
N ALA A 353 -12.73 -8.02 0.84
CA ALA A 353 -13.54 -9.21 1.09
C ALA A 353 -14.88 -9.15 0.33
N LEU A 354 -15.56 -8.00 0.26
CA LEU A 354 -16.82 -7.87 -0.47
C LEU A 354 -16.63 -8.05 -1.98
N THR A 355 -15.56 -7.51 -2.56
CA THR A 355 -15.23 -7.71 -3.98
C THR A 355 -14.89 -9.17 -4.29
N HIS A 356 -14.17 -9.85 -3.38
CA HIS A 356 -13.90 -11.29 -3.49
C HIS A 356 -15.17 -12.12 -3.41
N VAL A 357 -16.06 -11.84 -2.46
CA VAL A 357 -17.38 -12.48 -2.34
C VAL A 357 -18.21 -12.23 -3.60
N ASN A 358 -18.19 -11.01 -4.13
CA ASN A 358 -18.94 -10.67 -5.34
C ASN A 358 -18.43 -11.41 -6.59
N ALA A 359 -17.13 -11.70 -6.66
CA ALA A 359 -16.54 -12.51 -7.71
C ALA A 359 -16.91 -14.01 -7.61
N LEU A 360 -17.46 -14.45 -6.48
CA LEU A 360 -17.89 -15.83 -6.22
C LEU A 360 -19.41 -16.01 -6.32
N ASN A 361 -20.13 -15.00 -6.80
CA ASN A 361 -21.57 -15.02 -6.95
C ASN A 361 -21.99 -15.98 -8.08
N ILE A 362 -22.92 -16.89 -7.78
CA ILE A 362 -23.56 -17.76 -8.77
C ILE A 362 -24.90 -17.16 -9.17
N MET A 363 -25.06 -17.01 -10.47
CA MET A 363 -26.29 -16.58 -11.12
C MET A 363 -26.94 -17.77 -11.83
N SER A 364 -28.27 -17.86 -11.79
CA SER A 364 -29.01 -18.97 -12.41
C SER A 364 -28.80 -19.03 -13.93
N GLU A 365 -28.49 -20.22 -14.46
CA GLU A 365 -28.32 -20.44 -15.91
C GLU A 365 -29.66 -20.55 -16.66
N ASN A 366 -30.74 -20.98 -15.98
CA ASN A 366 -32.05 -21.27 -16.57
C ASN A 366 -33.03 -20.08 -16.50
N SER A 367 -32.61 -18.91 -16.95
CA SER A 367 -33.53 -17.79 -17.20
C SER A 367 -34.02 -17.88 -18.64
N ALA A 368 -35.34 -17.81 -18.86
CA ALA A 368 -35.90 -17.68 -20.19
C ALA A 368 -35.28 -16.43 -20.88
N PRO A 369 -35.04 -16.44 -22.21
CA PRO A 369 -34.40 -15.33 -22.90
C PRO A 369 -35.18 -14.02 -22.63
N GLY A 370 -34.54 -13.07 -21.93
CA GLY A 370 -35.13 -11.79 -21.51
C GLY A 370 -35.38 -11.64 -20.00
N GLU A 371 -35.33 -12.71 -19.20
CA GLU A 371 -35.45 -12.64 -17.74
C GLU A 371 -34.07 -12.34 -17.10
N LYS A 372 -34.06 -11.44 -16.10
CA LYS A 372 -32.82 -11.12 -15.38
C LYS A 372 -32.34 -12.36 -14.61
N PRO A 373 -31.04 -12.68 -14.63
CA PRO A 373 -30.51 -13.85 -13.93
C PRO A 373 -30.81 -13.74 -12.43
N LYS A 374 -31.27 -14.85 -11.83
CA LYS A 374 -31.63 -14.92 -10.41
C LYS A 374 -30.41 -15.30 -9.58
N PHE A 375 -30.22 -14.61 -8.46
CA PHE A 375 -29.13 -14.90 -7.51
C PHE A 375 -29.42 -16.18 -6.70
N GLU A 376 -28.62 -17.22 -6.90
CA GLU A 376 -28.77 -18.52 -6.24
C GLU A 376 -27.91 -18.64 -4.97
N GLY A 377 -26.75 -18.00 -4.91
CA GLY A 377 -25.87 -17.97 -3.73
C GLY A 377 -24.40 -17.72 -4.09
N ILE A 378 -23.51 -17.96 -3.14
CA ILE A 378 -22.06 -17.78 -3.29
C ILE A 378 -21.31 -19.11 -3.17
N LEU A 379 -20.25 -19.26 -3.98
CA LEU A 379 -19.31 -20.37 -3.87
C LEU A 379 -18.38 -20.18 -2.66
N GLU A 380 -18.61 -20.97 -1.62
CA GLU A 380 -17.75 -20.99 -0.42
C GLU A 380 -16.52 -21.88 -0.62
N GLN A 381 -15.43 -21.29 -1.10
CA GLN A 381 -14.15 -21.98 -1.31
C GLN A 381 -12.99 -21.36 -0.53
N ARG A 382 -12.05 -22.22 -0.09
CA ARG A 382 -10.78 -21.80 0.54
C ARG A 382 -9.67 -21.57 -0.49
N VAL A 383 -9.77 -22.23 -1.64
CA VAL A 383 -8.72 -22.25 -2.66
C VAL A 383 -8.48 -20.86 -3.23
N SER A 384 -9.52 -20.06 -3.46
CA SER A 384 -9.35 -18.70 -4.00
C SER A 384 -8.55 -17.80 -3.05
N ALA A 385 -8.89 -17.76 -1.76
CA ALA A 385 -8.16 -16.97 -0.76
C ALA A 385 -6.70 -17.46 -0.60
N LEU A 386 -6.49 -18.77 -0.58
CA LEU A 386 -5.15 -19.37 -0.50
C LEU A 386 -4.32 -19.04 -1.75
N LEU A 387 -4.89 -19.18 -2.93
CA LEU A 387 -4.23 -18.91 -4.21
C LEU A 387 -3.88 -17.43 -4.33
N MET A 388 -4.81 -16.52 -3.98
CA MET A 388 -4.52 -15.08 -3.93
C MET A 388 -3.34 -14.76 -3.00
N SER A 389 -3.29 -15.39 -1.83
CA SER A 389 -2.20 -15.17 -0.86
C SER A 389 -0.85 -15.69 -1.38
N ILE A 390 -0.83 -16.87 -2.01
CA ILE A 390 0.37 -17.45 -2.62
C ILE A 390 0.84 -16.62 -3.81
N LEU A 391 -0.06 -16.19 -4.71
CA LEU A 391 0.30 -15.33 -5.84
C LEU A 391 0.83 -13.97 -5.38
N THR A 392 0.30 -13.43 -4.29
CA THR A 392 0.82 -12.18 -3.70
C THR A 392 2.26 -12.38 -3.22
N GLY A 393 2.58 -13.51 -2.57
CA GLY A 393 3.97 -13.84 -2.22
C GLY A 393 4.87 -14.06 -3.43
N LEU A 394 4.38 -14.76 -4.46
CA LEU A 394 5.10 -15.00 -5.71
C LEU A 394 5.28 -13.74 -6.58
N SER A 395 4.48 -12.69 -6.36
CA SER A 395 4.56 -11.43 -7.12
C SER A 395 5.97 -10.80 -7.09
N VAL A 396 6.71 -11.02 -6.01
CA VAL A 396 8.09 -10.54 -5.82
C VAL A 396 9.05 -11.16 -6.82
N LEU A 397 8.82 -12.43 -7.22
CA LEU A 397 9.60 -13.09 -8.27
C LEU A 397 9.21 -12.56 -9.66
N PHE A 398 7.93 -12.25 -9.87
CA PHE A 398 7.44 -11.64 -11.10
C PHE A 398 7.93 -10.21 -11.29
N THR A 399 8.38 -9.52 -10.24
CA THR A 399 9.02 -8.19 -10.34
C THR A 399 10.22 -8.21 -11.28
N ASN A 400 10.99 -9.30 -11.35
CA ASN A 400 12.10 -9.38 -12.30
C ASN A 400 11.63 -9.49 -13.76
N VAL A 401 10.43 -10.02 -14.00
CA VAL A 401 9.82 -10.10 -15.33
C VAL A 401 9.22 -8.73 -15.72
N LEU A 402 8.49 -8.10 -14.79
CA LEU A 402 7.93 -6.75 -14.95
C LEU A 402 9.03 -5.70 -15.12
N GLY A 403 10.06 -5.73 -14.25
CA GLY A 403 11.21 -4.84 -14.28
C GLY A 403 12.15 -5.07 -15.48
N ARG A 404 12.05 -6.20 -16.20
CA ARG A 404 12.81 -6.41 -17.44
C ARG A 404 12.29 -5.53 -18.58
N THR A 405 11.01 -5.15 -18.54
CA THR A 405 10.44 -4.14 -19.47
C THR A 405 10.89 -2.71 -19.14
N GLU A 406 11.29 -2.43 -17.89
CA GLU A 406 11.92 -1.16 -17.48
C GLU A 406 13.43 -1.13 -17.72
N SER A 407 14.14 -2.25 -17.48
CA SER A 407 15.61 -2.28 -17.60
C SER A 407 16.10 -2.18 -19.05
N GLN A 408 15.29 -2.60 -20.04
CA GLN A 408 15.61 -2.35 -21.45
C GLN A 408 15.40 -0.88 -21.85
N ARG A 409 14.66 -0.09 -21.06
CA ARG A 409 14.45 1.34 -21.30
C ARG A 409 15.62 2.20 -20.82
N VAL A 410 16.23 1.89 -19.67
CA VAL A 410 17.41 2.62 -19.16
C VAL A 410 18.67 2.37 -20.02
N GLY A 411 18.75 1.23 -20.70
CA GLY A 411 19.83 0.94 -21.65
C GLY A 411 19.77 1.74 -22.96
N HIS A 412 18.58 2.23 -23.34
CA HIS A 412 18.42 3.03 -24.57
C HIS A 412 18.56 4.55 -24.34
N ILE A 413 18.43 5.04 -23.11
CA ILE A 413 18.61 6.47 -22.78
C ILE A 413 20.07 6.79 -22.40
N SER A 414 20.93 5.78 -22.24
CA SER A 414 22.36 5.92 -21.94
C SER A 414 23.28 5.80 -23.16
N THR A 415 22.72 5.72 -24.38
CA THR A 415 23.50 5.57 -25.62
C THR A 415 23.25 6.61 -26.72
N ASP A 416 22.53 7.70 -26.44
CA ASP A 416 22.44 8.86 -27.34
C ASP A 416 22.92 10.15 -26.66
#